data_AF-A0A660E0C4-F1
#
_entry.id   AF-A0A660E0C4-F1
#
_cell.length_a   1.000
_cell.length_b   1.000
_cell.length_c   1.000
_cell.angle_alpha   90.00
_cell.angle_beta   90.00
_cell.angle_gamma   90.00
#
_symmetry.space_group_name_H-M   'P 1'
#
loop_
_entity.id
_entity.type
_entity.pdbx_description
1 polymer ?
#
loop_
_entity_poly.entity_id
_entity_poly.type
_entity_poly.pdbx_seq_one_letter_code
_entity_poly.pdbx_strand_id
1 'polypeptide(L)'
;MSKKDLELLNIEVGTFKRVNDKLTLKIDQSQFRYDSLAELNEVKTQEPNFLHLQNIVEQDSQVVLTYGLSKEAKSLKHLPTEKKAIRTAIAKQIMTQDVLRDGKYHISLNPANIWYYPMTNVWYAYRANELMPFDDKFNSLSKYKALVLYCLTGTPYERLLSEPKEALAQNQDELLQQIVNANDTEELKLAIKGIDDYVSYREWQDVDNKEQKSKKKLWITAGSIAIVAIVGMGLIHKNDQKKYVALENQHQEQITKLKYSTAVKTALDDKEWKEAGKAMDKAGYSKNKKAMTYLNLNKYQEALNTDPSLLLKIVKKAYKNDDTKDILEWQTPSSASSKTSDQLKLEKAIINYDVDTLTGQLSFEQNGDVLLRMGKAFNDHDDTQDASTAQTKLVAINKDKGDYLKALMTLNSANKSVDDNQKKLDDANKIDDKDSGKGDKVKEAKSNLENAKKDQSTAQKKVDQLQKKVGD
;
A
#
# COMPACT_ATOMS: atom_id res chain seq x y z
N MET A 1 16.13 -41.23 25.77
CA MET A 1 16.47 -40.60 24.46
C MET A 1 15.18 -40.52 23.66
N SER A 2 14.75 -39.35 23.19
CA SER A 2 13.58 -39.28 22.31
C SER A 2 13.94 -39.78 20.91
N LYS A 3 12.94 -40.19 20.12
CA LYS A 3 13.11 -40.23 18.67
C LYS A 3 13.46 -38.81 18.19
N LYS A 4 14.31 -38.71 17.16
CA LYS A 4 14.36 -37.51 16.32
C LYS A 4 13.20 -37.63 15.34
N ASP A 5 12.33 -36.63 15.30
CA ASP A 5 11.24 -36.61 14.33
C ASP A 5 11.83 -36.31 12.95
N LEU A 6 11.96 -37.39 12.18
CA LEU A 6 12.45 -37.39 10.80
C LEU A 6 11.25 -37.35 9.86
N GLU A 7 11.08 -36.22 9.18
CA GLU A 7 10.06 -36.05 8.14
C GLU A 7 10.72 -36.19 6.77
N LEU A 8 10.13 -36.99 5.87
CA LEU A 8 10.54 -37.11 4.47
C LEU A 8 9.35 -36.74 3.60
N LEU A 9 9.50 -35.70 2.76
CA LEU A 9 8.42 -35.11 1.99
C LEU A 9 8.87 -34.95 0.53
N ASN A 10 8.25 -35.69 -0.39
CA ASN A 10 8.59 -35.64 -1.81
C ASN A 10 7.88 -34.47 -2.50
N ILE A 11 8.60 -33.82 -3.42
CA ILE A 11 8.08 -32.88 -4.42
C ILE A 11 8.50 -33.36 -5.82
N GLU A 12 8.15 -32.60 -6.86
CA GLU A 12 8.29 -33.01 -8.27
C GLU A 12 9.76 -33.27 -8.70
N VAL A 13 10.73 -32.65 -8.01
CA VAL A 13 12.16 -32.66 -8.37
C VAL A 13 13.06 -33.40 -7.37
N GLY A 14 12.53 -33.82 -6.22
CA GLY A 14 13.36 -34.35 -5.14
C GLY A 14 12.65 -34.51 -3.80
N THR A 15 13.42 -34.80 -2.76
CA THR A 15 12.91 -35.12 -1.41
C THR A 15 13.41 -34.13 -0.38
N PHE A 16 12.48 -33.42 0.27
CA PHE A 16 12.75 -32.71 1.52
C PHE A 16 12.95 -33.71 2.66
N LYS A 17 13.91 -33.39 3.51
CA LYS A 17 14.19 -34.04 4.78
C LYS A 17 14.19 -32.98 5.88
N ARG A 18 13.28 -33.12 6.85
CA ARG A 18 13.29 -32.32 8.08
C ARG A 18 13.98 -33.10 9.19
N VAL A 19 14.84 -32.42 9.93
CA VAL A 19 15.33 -32.87 11.23
C VAL A 19 15.33 -31.66 12.17
N ASN A 20 14.42 -31.67 13.15
CA ASN A 20 14.16 -30.54 14.05
C ASN A 20 13.76 -29.25 13.27
N ASP A 21 14.56 -28.19 13.41
CA ASP A 21 14.50 -26.87 12.79
C ASP A 21 15.34 -26.76 11.50
N LYS A 22 16.04 -27.83 11.09
CA LYS A 22 16.74 -27.87 9.80
C LYS A 22 15.90 -28.58 8.74
N LEU A 23 15.61 -27.87 7.66
CA LEU A 23 15.00 -28.41 6.44
C LEU A 23 16.06 -28.50 5.33
N THR A 24 16.19 -29.65 4.69
CA THR A 24 17.11 -29.85 3.55
C THR A 24 16.38 -30.51 2.39
N LEU A 25 16.49 -29.96 1.18
CA LEU A 25 16.04 -30.60 -0.06
C LEU A 25 17.25 -31.25 -0.74
N LYS A 26 17.09 -32.49 -1.20
CA LYS A 26 18.05 -33.18 -2.07
C LYS A 26 17.47 -33.33 -3.46
N ILE A 27 18.21 -32.88 -4.47
CA ILE A 27 17.92 -32.99 -5.89
C ILE A 27 19.14 -33.65 -6.56
N ASP A 28 18.91 -34.53 -7.53
CA ASP A 28 19.99 -35.16 -8.30
C ASP A 28 20.68 -34.13 -9.21
N GLN A 29 22.01 -34.12 -9.26
CA GLN A 29 22.78 -33.14 -10.03
C GLN A 29 22.49 -33.22 -11.55
N SER A 30 22.10 -34.39 -12.06
CA SER A 30 21.72 -34.58 -13.47
C SER A 30 20.43 -33.85 -13.90
N GLN A 31 19.67 -33.28 -12.96
CA GLN A 31 18.46 -32.50 -13.25
C GLN A 31 18.73 -31.00 -13.48
N PHE A 32 19.94 -30.51 -13.23
CA PHE A 32 20.31 -29.09 -13.36
C PHE A 32 20.93 -28.76 -14.71
N ARG A 33 21.06 -27.46 -15.02
CA ARG A 33 21.61 -26.93 -16.28
C ARG A 33 22.69 -25.85 -16.08
N TYR A 34 23.23 -25.69 -14.88
CA TYR A 34 24.32 -24.76 -14.60
C TYR A 34 25.67 -25.37 -14.98
N ASP A 35 26.65 -24.52 -15.32
CA ASP A 35 28.06 -24.90 -15.44
C ASP A 35 28.80 -24.69 -14.10
N SER A 36 28.31 -23.78 -13.26
CA SER A 36 28.83 -23.52 -11.91
C SER A 36 27.72 -23.32 -10.87
N LEU A 37 27.85 -23.95 -9.71
CA LEU A 37 26.94 -23.77 -8.56
C LEU A 37 26.80 -22.29 -8.11
N ALA A 38 27.76 -21.43 -8.48
CA ALA A 38 27.69 -20.00 -8.23
C ALA A 38 26.55 -19.29 -8.99
N GLU A 39 26.07 -19.85 -10.10
CA GLU A 39 24.94 -19.31 -10.87
C GLU A 39 23.61 -19.46 -10.10
N LEU A 40 23.53 -20.43 -9.19
CA LEU A 40 22.38 -20.62 -8.29
C LEU A 40 22.38 -19.64 -7.09
N ASN A 41 23.32 -18.69 -7.02
CA ASN A 41 23.33 -17.70 -5.93
C ASN A 41 22.13 -16.75 -5.96
N GLU A 42 21.52 -16.51 -7.12
CA GLU A 42 20.34 -15.64 -7.26
C GLU A 42 19.21 -16.08 -6.32
N VAL A 43 18.89 -17.38 -6.31
CA VAL A 43 17.78 -17.93 -5.49
C VAL A 43 18.07 -17.93 -3.99
N LYS A 44 19.26 -17.53 -3.53
CA LYS A 44 19.57 -17.29 -2.10
C LYS A 44 19.05 -15.93 -1.60
N THR A 45 18.70 -15.01 -2.50
CA THR A 45 18.15 -13.68 -2.16
C THR A 45 16.87 -13.80 -1.36
N GLN A 46 16.75 -13.17 -0.18
CA GLN A 46 15.52 -13.27 0.60
C GLN A 46 14.36 -12.55 -0.10
N GLU A 47 13.20 -13.22 -0.19
CA GLU A 47 11.97 -12.67 -0.77
C GLU A 47 10.79 -12.79 0.23
N PRO A 48 9.74 -11.97 0.09
CA PRO A 48 8.49 -12.15 0.84
C PRO A 48 7.86 -13.53 0.56
N ASN A 49 7.26 -14.15 1.58
CA ASN A 49 6.61 -15.48 1.51
C ASN A 49 7.54 -16.69 1.23
N PHE A 50 8.87 -16.54 1.16
CA PHE A 50 9.78 -17.68 0.97
C PHE A 50 10.60 -17.99 2.24
N LEU A 51 10.87 -19.27 2.50
CA LEU A 51 11.83 -19.65 3.53
C LEU A 51 13.24 -19.21 3.14
N HIS A 52 14.06 -18.84 4.14
CA HIS A 52 15.42 -18.39 3.89
C HIS A 52 16.32 -19.56 3.45
N LEU A 53 16.77 -19.53 2.19
CA LEU A 53 17.73 -20.49 1.63
C LEU A 53 19.14 -20.15 2.13
N GLN A 54 19.50 -20.75 3.26
CA GLN A 54 20.76 -20.53 3.97
C GLN A 54 21.99 -21.02 3.19
N ASN A 55 21.87 -22.13 2.46
CA ASN A 55 23.00 -22.71 1.73
C ASN A 55 22.56 -23.58 0.55
N ILE A 56 23.43 -23.70 -0.45
CA ILE A 56 23.36 -24.66 -1.55
C ILE A 56 24.76 -25.26 -1.66
N VAL A 57 24.88 -26.60 -1.62
CA VAL A 57 26.15 -27.33 -1.79
C VAL A 57 25.96 -28.54 -2.70
N GLU A 58 27.01 -28.92 -3.41
CA GLU A 58 27.11 -30.24 -4.05
C GLU A 58 27.67 -31.26 -3.05
N GLN A 59 27.05 -32.44 -2.98
CA GLN A 59 27.54 -33.58 -2.20
C GLN A 59 26.97 -34.88 -2.78
N ASP A 60 27.81 -35.90 -2.99
CA ASP A 60 27.41 -37.25 -3.41
C ASP A 60 26.53 -37.28 -4.69
N SER A 61 26.93 -36.52 -5.72
CA SER A 61 26.18 -36.30 -6.98
C SER A 61 24.78 -35.68 -6.79
N GLN A 62 24.55 -34.98 -5.69
CA GLN A 62 23.30 -34.28 -5.39
C GLN A 62 23.55 -32.82 -5.03
N VAL A 63 22.65 -31.95 -5.45
CA VAL A 63 22.57 -30.58 -4.96
C VAL A 63 21.70 -30.57 -3.71
N VAL A 64 22.24 -30.04 -2.61
CA VAL A 64 21.61 -30.01 -1.29
C VAL A 64 21.30 -28.57 -0.91
N LEU A 65 20.02 -28.20 -0.96
CA LEU A 65 19.52 -26.90 -0.55
C LEU A 65 19.13 -26.95 0.93
N THR A 66 19.63 -26.02 1.75
CA THR A 66 19.37 -25.93 3.19
C THR A 66 18.57 -24.68 3.52
N TYR A 67 17.44 -24.85 4.20
CA TYR A 67 16.51 -23.77 4.57
C TYR A 67 16.44 -23.58 6.07
N GLY A 68 16.35 -22.32 6.49
CA GLY A 68 15.94 -21.97 7.86
C GLY A 68 14.44 -22.18 8.04
N LEU A 69 14.05 -22.99 9.02
CA LEU A 69 12.66 -23.32 9.34
C LEU A 69 12.40 -23.05 10.83
N SER A 70 11.28 -22.40 11.19
CA SER A 70 10.96 -22.25 12.62
C SER A 70 10.62 -23.59 13.26
N LYS A 71 10.92 -23.72 14.56
CA LYS A 71 10.57 -24.90 15.37
C LYS A 71 9.08 -25.19 15.37
N GLU A 72 8.24 -24.16 15.30
CA GLU A 72 6.78 -24.31 15.30
C GLU A 72 6.16 -24.47 13.91
N ALA A 73 6.94 -24.35 12.84
CA ALA A 73 6.44 -24.48 11.47
C ALA A 73 5.94 -25.90 11.18
N LYS A 74 4.72 -26.01 10.64
CA LYS A 74 4.11 -27.26 10.18
C LYS A 74 4.22 -27.39 8.67
N SER A 75 4.45 -28.60 8.16
CA SER A 75 4.25 -28.87 6.72
C SER A 75 2.77 -28.78 6.38
N LEU A 76 2.44 -28.25 5.20
CA LEU A 76 1.08 -28.27 4.68
C LEU A 76 0.55 -29.71 4.50
N LYS A 77 1.42 -30.73 4.43
CA LYS A 77 1.01 -32.15 4.42
C LYS A 77 0.24 -32.57 5.69
N HIS A 78 0.30 -31.81 6.79
CA HIS A 78 -0.53 -32.04 7.98
C HIS A 78 -1.88 -31.29 7.96
N LEU A 79 -2.04 -30.28 7.09
CA LEU A 79 -3.21 -29.39 7.09
C LEU A 79 -4.57 -30.13 7.01
N PRO A 80 -4.75 -31.24 6.27
CA PRO A 80 -6.03 -31.96 6.23
C PRO A 80 -6.56 -32.41 7.60
N THR A 81 -5.70 -32.57 8.61
CA THR A 81 -6.11 -32.92 9.98
C THR A 81 -6.55 -31.74 10.84
N GLU A 82 -6.32 -30.50 10.40
CA GLU A 82 -6.74 -29.29 11.10
C GLU A 82 -8.25 -29.01 10.92
N LYS A 83 -8.81 -28.17 11.79
CA LYS A 83 -10.22 -27.71 11.74
C LYS A 83 -10.53 -27.01 10.41
N LYS A 84 -11.80 -27.09 9.94
CA LYS A 84 -12.21 -26.54 8.64
C LYS A 84 -11.82 -25.05 8.49
N ALA A 85 -12.02 -24.21 9.51
CA ALA A 85 -11.61 -22.79 9.48
C ALA A 85 -10.09 -22.58 9.28
N ILE A 86 -9.25 -23.42 9.89
CA ILE A 86 -7.78 -23.34 9.72
C ILE A 86 -7.41 -23.74 8.29
N ARG A 87 -8.08 -24.76 7.73
CA ARG A 87 -7.87 -25.20 6.34
C ARG A 87 -8.30 -24.18 5.31
N THR A 88 -9.44 -23.53 5.52
CA THR A 88 -9.95 -22.48 4.62
C THR A 88 -9.12 -21.19 4.72
N ALA A 89 -8.72 -20.77 5.93
CA ALA A 89 -7.91 -19.57 6.12
C ALA A 89 -6.54 -19.68 5.44
N ILE A 90 -5.87 -20.84 5.57
CA ILE A 90 -4.57 -21.09 4.93
C ILE A 90 -4.72 -21.21 3.41
N ALA A 91 -5.77 -21.87 2.91
CA ALA A 91 -6.05 -21.91 1.46
C ALA A 91 -6.37 -20.51 0.88
N LYS A 92 -7.10 -19.66 1.62
CA LYS A 92 -7.33 -18.27 1.27
C LYS A 92 -6.02 -17.48 1.26
N GLN A 93 -5.13 -17.70 2.23
CA GLN A 93 -3.84 -17.03 2.29
C GLN A 93 -2.95 -17.39 1.09
N ILE A 94 -2.88 -18.67 0.71
CA ILE A 94 -2.17 -19.15 -0.49
C ILE A 94 -2.64 -18.40 -1.74
N MET A 95 -3.97 -18.36 -1.97
CA MET A 95 -4.55 -17.62 -3.11
C MET A 95 -4.40 -16.09 -3.01
N THR A 96 -4.20 -15.56 -1.80
CA THR A 96 -3.95 -14.12 -1.57
C THR A 96 -2.50 -13.74 -1.89
N GLN A 97 -1.53 -14.60 -1.56
CA GLN A 97 -0.11 -14.40 -1.86
C GLN A 97 0.18 -14.46 -3.37
N ASP A 98 -0.54 -15.33 -4.09
CA ASP A 98 -0.50 -15.48 -5.54
C ASP A 98 0.92 -15.56 -6.15
N VAL A 99 1.77 -16.41 -5.56
CA VAL A 99 3.21 -16.46 -5.85
C VAL A 99 3.57 -16.87 -7.29
N LEU A 100 2.65 -17.43 -8.07
CA LEU A 100 2.85 -17.77 -9.49
C LEU A 100 2.58 -16.59 -10.46
N ARG A 101 2.08 -15.45 -9.97
CA ARG A 101 1.63 -14.33 -10.81
C ARG A 101 2.75 -13.66 -11.61
N ASP A 102 3.87 -13.35 -10.96
CA ASP A 102 4.87 -12.42 -11.49
C ASP A 102 5.95 -13.11 -12.35
N GLY A 103 5.87 -14.44 -12.52
CA GLY A 103 6.74 -15.24 -13.40
C GLY A 103 8.23 -15.33 -13.01
N LYS A 104 8.70 -14.56 -12.02
CA LYS A 104 10.12 -14.43 -11.64
C LYS A 104 10.82 -15.76 -11.30
N TYR A 105 10.09 -16.70 -10.71
CA TYR A 105 10.63 -18.00 -10.30
C TYR A 105 9.63 -19.12 -10.59
N HIS A 106 10.13 -20.31 -10.95
CA HIS A 106 9.31 -21.52 -11.03
C HIS A 106 9.12 -22.10 -9.64
N ILE A 107 7.88 -22.11 -9.14
CA ILE A 107 7.58 -22.46 -7.74
C ILE A 107 6.71 -23.71 -7.70
N SER A 108 7.13 -24.72 -6.92
CA SER A 108 6.29 -25.89 -6.66
C SER A 108 5.15 -25.52 -5.71
N LEU A 109 3.91 -25.77 -6.13
CA LEU A 109 2.72 -25.69 -5.28
C LEU A 109 2.39 -27.02 -4.60
N ASN A 110 3.31 -27.99 -4.58
CA ASN A 110 3.11 -29.22 -3.84
C ASN A 110 2.96 -28.91 -2.33
N PRO A 111 1.99 -29.50 -1.61
CA PRO A 111 1.87 -29.30 -0.16
C PRO A 111 3.11 -29.72 0.65
N ALA A 112 4.01 -30.56 0.10
CA ALA A 112 5.31 -30.86 0.70
C ALA A 112 6.30 -29.68 0.66
N ASN A 113 6.11 -28.73 -0.27
CA ASN A 113 6.93 -27.53 -0.42
C ASN A 113 6.52 -26.37 0.52
N ILE A 114 5.33 -26.47 1.12
CA ILE A 114 4.64 -25.36 1.77
C ILE A 114 4.60 -25.57 3.29
N TRP A 115 4.83 -24.49 4.02
CA TRP A 115 4.97 -24.46 5.48
C TRP A 115 4.10 -23.35 6.08
N TYR A 116 3.55 -23.55 7.27
CA TYR A 116 2.68 -22.55 7.91
C TYR A 116 2.82 -22.49 9.44
N TYR A 117 2.61 -21.30 10.03
CA TYR A 117 2.51 -21.10 11.48
C TYR A 117 2.12 -19.66 11.91
N PRO A 118 1.04 -19.49 12.70
CA PRO A 118 -0.28 -20.10 12.57
C PRO A 118 -1.18 -19.28 11.61
N MET A 119 -2.24 -19.93 11.08
CA MET A 119 -3.35 -19.40 10.25
C MET A 119 -3.05 -18.52 9.01
N THR A 120 -2.24 -17.47 9.10
CA THR A 120 -2.00 -16.49 8.01
C THR A 120 -0.56 -16.36 7.56
N ASN A 121 0.41 -16.95 8.28
CA ASN A 121 1.79 -17.02 7.78
C ASN A 121 1.98 -18.33 7.03
N VAL A 122 2.24 -18.23 5.74
CA VAL A 122 2.49 -19.35 4.81
C VAL A 122 3.78 -19.07 4.05
N TRP A 123 4.66 -20.06 3.96
CA TRP A 123 5.95 -19.96 3.27
C TRP A 123 6.18 -21.10 2.29
N TYR A 124 6.81 -20.79 1.15
CA TYR A 124 7.26 -21.76 0.16
C TYR A 124 8.76 -21.98 0.33
N ALA A 125 9.23 -23.22 0.26
CA ALA A 125 10.64 -23.55 0.42
C ALA A 125 11.40 -23.53 -0.92
N TYR A 126 11.06 -24.45 -1.82
CA TYR A 126 11.65 -24.57 -3.15
C TYR A 126 11.04 -23.59 -4.14
N ARG A 127 11.95 -22.98 -4.91
CA ARG A 127 11.73 -22.23 -6.14
C ARG A 127 12.97 -22.42 -7.01
N ALA A 128 12.80 -22.30 -8.32
CA ALA A 128 13.83 -22.50 -9.33
C ALA A 128 13.95 -21.24 -10.22
N ASN A 129 15.16 -20.99 -10.70
CA ASN A 129 15.39 -20.24 -11.94
C ASN A 129 15.64 -21.25 -13.08
N GLU A 130 15.90 -20.77 -14.31
CA GLU A 130 16.02 -21.61 -15.51
C GLU A 130 17.14 -22.68 -15.48
N LEU A 131 18.08 -22.58 -14.54
CA LEU A 131 19.18 -23.53 -14.36
C LEU A 131 18.87 -24.67 -13.38
N MET A 132 17.72 -24.60 -12.71
CA MET A 132 17.25 -25.55 -11.72
C MET A 132 16.03 -26.32 -12.24
N PRO A 133 15.79 -27.58 -11.84
CA PRO A 133 14.63 -28.32 -12.31
C PRO A 133 13.32 -27.75 -11.76
N PHE A 134 12.26 -27.83 -12.58
CA PHE A 134 10.89 -27.48 -12.24
C PHE A 134 9.90 -28.35 -13.03
N ASP A 135 8.63 -28.34 -12.63
CA ASP A 135 7.56 -29.03 -13.34
C ASP A 135 6.61 -28.03 -14.01
N ASP A 136 6.59 -28.03 -15.34
CA ASP A 136 5.81 -27.11 -16.20
C ASP A 136 4.54 -27.75 -16.79
N LYS A 137 4.38 -29.08 -16.67
CA LYS A 137 3.27 -29.89 -17.20
C LYS A 137 1.86 -29.36 -16.91
N PHE A 138 1.70 -28.62 -15.81
CA PHE A 138 0.43 -28.03 -15.38
C PHE A 138 0.53 -26.51 -15.27
N ASN A 139 -0.48 -25.82 -15.79
CA ASN A 139 -0.61 -24.37 -15.67
C ASN A 139 -0.92 -23.93 -14.22
N SER A 140 -0.79 -22.62 -13.95
CA SER A 140 -0.98 -22.05 -12.61
C SER A 140 -2.37 -22.30 -12.03
N LEU A 141 -3.43 -22.27 -12.85
CA LEU A 141 -4.80 -22.57 -12.40
C LEU A 141 -4.93 -24.02 -11.93
N SER A 142 -4.44 -25.01 -12.69
CA SER A 142 -4.49 -26.41 -12.28
C SER A 142 -3.69 -26.64 -10.99
N LYS A 143 -2.50 -26.04 -10.87
CA LYS A 143 -1.65 -26.10 -9.67
C LYS A 143 -2.36 -25.50 -8.44
N TYR A 144 -2.92 -24.29 -8.54
CA TYR A 144 -3.68 -23.68 -7.45
C TYR A 144 -4.95 -24.47 -7.11
N LYS A 145 -5.72 -24.92 -8.11
CA LYS A 145 -6.96 -25.68 -7.92
C LYS A 145 -6.70 -26.98 -7.18
N ALA A 146 -5.67 -27.73 -7.58
CA ALA A 146 -5.23 -28.94 -6.90
C ALA A 146 -4.79 -28.66 -5.46
N LEU A 147 -4.04 -27.57 -5.23
CA LEU A 147 -3.58 -27.18 -3.89
C LEU A 147 -4.74 -26.75 -2.97
N VAL A 148 -5.69 -25.94 -3.45
CA VAL A 148 -6.87 -25.54 -2.67
C VAL A 148 -7.75 -26.74 -2.35
N LEU A 149 -8.01 -27.62 -3.32
CA LEU A 149 -8.77 -28.86 -3.08
C LEU A 149 -8.06 -29.79 -2.10
N TYR A 150 -6.72 -29.92 -2.19
CA TYR A 150 -5.92 -30.64 -1.19
C TYR A 150 -6.11 -30.05 0.21
N CYS A 151 -5.99 -28.73 0.39
CA CYS A 151 -6.19 -28.06 1.68
C CYS A 151 -7.59 -28.34 2.25
N LEU A 152 -8.63 -28.28 1.42
CA LEU A 152 -10.01 -28.46 1.88
C LEU A 152 -10.37 -29.93 2.19
N THR A 153 -9.84 -30.90 1.43
CA THR A 153 -10.30 -32.31 1.45
C THR A 153 -9.27 -33.33 1.93
N GLY A 154 -7.97 -33.06 1.73
CA GLY A 154 -6.89 -34.04 1.92
C GLY A 154 -6.68 -35.01 0.75
N THR A 155 -7.51 -34.97 -0.31
CA THR A 155 -7.30 -35.77 -1.53
C THR A 155 -5.95 -35.40 -2.16
N PRO A 156 -5.09 -36.36 -2.58
CA PRO A 156 -3.71 -36.07 -3.00
C PRO A 156 -3.60 -35.02 -4.11
N TYR A 157 -2.75 -34.01 -3.89
CA TYR A 157 -2.46 -32.91 -4.82
C TYR A 157 -2.07 -33.43 -6.21
N GLU A 158 -1.21 -34.44 -6.25
CA GLU A 158 -0.66 -35.06 -7.45
C GLU A 158 -1.76 -35.72 -8.33
N ARG A 159 -2.88 -36.11 -7.72
CA ARG A 159 -4.05 -36.70 -8.40
C ARG A 159 -5.06 -35.62 -8.82
N LEU A 160 -5.24 -34.59 -7.98
CA LEU A 160 -6.08 -33.43 -8.25
C LEU A 160 -5.55 -32.50 -9.36
N LEU A 161 -4.24 -32.54 -9.67
CA LEU A 161 -3.66 -31.84 -10.83
C LEU A 161 -4.29 -32.30 -12.16
N SER A 162 -4.64 -33.58 -12.26
CA SER A 162 -5.20 -34.20 -13.46
C SER A 162 -6.72 -34.38 -13.40
N GLU A 163 -7.29 -34.76 -12.25
CA GLU A 163 -8.74 -34.88 -12.06
C GLU A 163 -9.23 -34.18 -10.78
N PRO A 164 -9.49 -32.86 -10.84
CA PRO A 164 -10.00 -32.09 -9.70
C PRO A 164 -11.32 -32.62 -9.12
N LYS A 165 -12.15 -33.32 -9.92
CA LYS A 165 -13.48 -33.79 -9.48
C LYS A 165 -13.40 -34.85 -8.39
N GLU A 166 -12.25 -35.51 -8.20
CA GLU A 166 -12.08 -36.49 -7.11
C GLU A 166 -12.22 -35.87 -5.71
N ALA A 167 -12.05 -34.55 -5.57
CA ALA A 167 -12.35 -33.84 -4.33
C ALA A 167 -13.84 -33.97 -3.91
N LEU A 168 -14.73 -34.35 -4.84
CA LEU A 168 -16.17 -34.53 -4.63
C LEU A 168 -16.55 -35.99 -4.29
N ALA A 169 -15.59 -36.92 -4.24
CA ALA A 169 -15.84 -38.37 -4.22
C ALA A 169 -16.57 -38.93 -2.97
N GLN A 170 -16.87 -38.10 -1.97
CA GLN A 170 -17.68 -38.48 -0.80
C GLN A 170 -18.93 -37.62 -0.57
N ASN A 171 -19.08 -36.47 -1.25
CA ASN A 171 -20.27 -35.61 -1.17
C ASN A 171 -20.26 -34.59 -2.33
N GLN A 172 -21.44 -34.26 -2.85
CA GLN A 172 -21.63 -33.10 -3.73
C GLN A 172 -21.64 -31.80 -2.92
N ASP A 173 -20.52 -31.45 -2.28
CA ASP A 173 -20.36 -30.15 -1.61
C ASP A 173 -20.33 -29.04 -2.67
N GLU A 174 -21.39 -28.24 -2.75
CA GLU A 174 -21.56 -27.13 -3.69
C GLU A 174 -20.41 -26.10 -3.62
N LEU A 175 -19.75 -25.99 -2.47
CA LEU A 175 -18.59 -25.13 -2.27
C LEU A 175 -17.35 -25.72 -2.95
N LEU A 176 -17.14 -27.04 -2.88
CA LEU A 176 -16.06 -27.71 -3.59
C LEU A 176 -16.29 -27.72 -5.11
N GLN A 177 -17.56 -27.79 -5.56
CA GLN A 177 -17.88 -27.65 -6.99
C GLN A 177 -17.46 -26.29 -7.55
N GLN A 178 -17.56 -25.20 -6.79
CA GLN A 178 -17.08 -23.88 -7.22
C GLN A 178 -15.56 -23.87 -7.43
N ILE A 179 -14.79 -24.52 -6.54
CA ILE A 179 -13.34 -24.68 -6.71
C ILE A 179 -13.00 -25.53 -7.94
N VAL A 180 -13.72 -26.64 -8.16
CA VAL A 180 -13.55 -27.50 -9.34
C VAL A 180 -13.86 -26.77 -10.64
N ASN A 181 -14.92 -25.95 -10.66
CA ASN A 181 -15.45 -25.30 -11.86
C ASN A 181 -14.85 -23.92 -12.17
N ALA A 182 -14.00 -23.35 -11.30
CA ALA A 182 -13.35 -22.06 -11.54
C ALA A 182 -12.50 -22.07 -12.83
N ASN A 183 -12.70 -21.08 -13.70
CA ASN A 183 -12.11 -20.99 -15.04
C ASN A 183 -10.79 -20.23 -15.06
N ASP A 184 -10.52 -19.42 -14.03
CA ASP A 184 -9.27 -18.69 -13.83
C ASP A 184 -8.88 -18.56 -12.35
N THR A 185 -7.70 -18.00 -12.09
CA THR A 185 -7.11 -17.85 -10.75
C THR A 185 -7.88 -16.88 -9.86
N GLU A 186 -8.54 -15.85 -10.42
CA GLU A 186 -9.32 -14.87 -9.66
C GLU A 186 -10.72 -15.42 -9.32
N GLU A 187 -11.36 -16.19 -10.21
CA GLU A 187 -12.56 -16.98 -9.86
C GLU A 187 -12.26 -17.95 -8.71
N LEU A 188 -11.13 -18.66 -8.77
CA LEU A 188 -10.68 -19.58 -7.72
C LEU A 188 -10.40 -18.85 -6.39
N LYS A 189 -9.81 -17.65 -6.44
CA LYS A 189 -9.50 -16.78 -5.30
C LYS A 189 -10.77 -16.21 -4.64
N LEU A 190 -11.76 -15.84 -5.45
CA LEU A 190 -13.09 -15.43 -4.96
C LEU A 190 -13.84 -16.60 -4.33
N ALA A 191 -13.81 -17.78 -4.96
CA ALA A 191 -14.46 -18.97 -4.43
C ALA A 191 -13.89 -19.37 -3.06
N ILE A 192 -12.55 -19.52 -2.91
CA ILE A 192 -11.97 -19.89 -1.60
C ILE A 192 -12.24 -18.84 -0.51
N LYS A 193 -12.30 -17.56 -0.87
CA LYS A 193 -12.70 -16.50 0.07
C LYS A 193 -14.12 -16.71 0.56
N GLY A 194 -15.08 -16.97 -0.33
CA GLY A 194 -16.48 -17.24 0.05
C GLY A 194 -16.63 -18.46 0.97
N ILE A 195 -15.84 -19.51 0.74
CA ILE A 195 -15.79 -20.69 1.62
C ILE A 195 -15.26 -20.35 3.01
N ASP A 196 -14.18 -19.55 3.10
CA ASP A 196 -13.58 -19.18 4.37
C ASP A 196 -14.45 -18.20 5.19
N ASP A 197 -15.07 -17.23 4.52
CA ASP A 197 -16.01 -16.30 5.15
C ASP A 197 -17.25 -17.08 5.69
N TYR A 198 -17.77 -18.08 4.94
CA TYR A 198 -18.84 -18.97 5.38
C TYR A 198 -18.45 -19.86 6.58
N VAL A 199 -17.28 -20.50 6.53
CA VAL A 199 -16.81 -21.39 7.60
C VAL A 199 -16.50 -20.59 8.87
N SER A 200 -15.92 -19.41 8.74
CA SER A 200 -15.71 -18.47 9.86
C SER A 200 -17.05 -18.11 10.53
N TYR A 201 -18.05 -17.69 9.74
CA TYR A 201 -19.38 -17.34 10.25
C TYR A 201 -20.07 -18.51 10.97
N ARG A 202 -19.95 -19.73 10.42
CA ARG A 202 -20.44 -20.97 11.05
C ARG A 202 -19.78 -21.24 12.40
N GLU A 203 -18.45 -21.13 12.51
CA GLU A 203 -17.76 -21.37 13.78
C GLU A 203 -18.12 -20.31 14.85
N TRP A 204 -18.37 -19.05 14.47
CA TRP A 204 -18.94 -18.03 15.38
C TRP A 204 -20.36 -18.38 15.86
N GLN A 205 -21.27 -18.75 14.95
CA GLN A 205 -22.61 -19.21 15.34
C GLN A 205 -22.57 -20.44 16.28
N ASP A 206 -21.66 -21.39 16.07
CA ASP A 206 -21.51 -22.58 16.92
C ASP A 206 -20.81 -22.30 18.26
N VAL A 207 -20.27 -21.09 18.47
CA VAL A 207 -19.82 -20.58 19.78
C VAL A 207 -21.00 -19.93 20.51
N ASP A 208 -21.72 -19.00 19.89
CA ASP A 208 -22.92 -18.36 20.48
C ASP A 208 -23.98 -19.42 20.87
N ASN A 209 -24.22 -20.41 20.01
CA ASN A 209 -25.14 -21.52 20.26
C ASN A 209 -24.64 -22.50 21.35
N LYS A 210 -23.39 -22.38 21.84
CA LYS A 210 -22.92 -23.13 23.02
C LYS A 210 -23.22 -22.41 24.33
N GLU A 211 -23.22 -21.08 24.36
CA GLU A 211 -23.71 -20.34 25.53
C GLU A 211 -25.22 -20.46 25.69
N GLN A 212 -25.99 -20.41 24.58
CA GLN A 212 -27.45 -20.51 24.63
C GLN A 212 -27.99 -21.94 24.87
N LYS A 213 -27.14 -22.96 25.01
CA LYS A 213 -27.54 -24.38 25.12
C LYS A 213 -28.26 -24.78 26.41
N SER A 214 -28.64 -23.83 27.26
CA SER A 214 -29.45 -24.10 28.46
C SER A 214 -30.97 -24.13 28.21
N LYS A 215 -31.52 -23.47 27.16
CA LYS A 215 -33.00 -23.32 27.02
C LYS A 215 -33.56 -23.52 25.61
N LYS A 216 -34.01 -24.76 25.40
CA LYS A 216 -35.03 -25.26 24.44
C LYS A 216 -34.65 -25.43 22.96
N LYS A 217 -35.20 -26.52 22.40
CA LYS A 217 -35.26 -26.84 20.97
C LYS A 217 -35.99 -25.74 20.20
N LEU A 218 -35.46 -25.36 19.04
CA LEU A 218 -36.25 -24.93 17.90
C LEU A 218 -35.58 -25.44 16.62
N TRP A 219 -36.36 -26.04 15.72
CA TRP A 219 -35.90 -26.46 14.41
C TRP A 219 -35.93 -25.26 13.47
N ILE A 220 -34.80 -24.93 12.83
CA ILE A 220 -34.76 -24.02 11.68
C ILE A 220 -33.95 -24.70 10.57
N THR A 221 -34.49 -24.68 9.36
CA THR A 221 -33.93 -25.30 8.16
C THR A 221 -32.63 -24.61 7.74
N ALA A 222 -31.49 -25.28 7.94
CA ALA A 222 -30.18 -24.79 7.53
C ALA A 222 -29.86 -25.22 6.08
N GLY A 223 -30.16 -24.35 5.10
CA GLY A 223 -29.80 -24.53 3.69
C GLY A 223 -29.65 -23.19 2.98
N SER A 224 -28.76 -23.11 1.99
CA SER A 224 -28.24 -21.87 1.39
C SER A 224 -27.28 -21.10 2.34
N ILE A 225 -26.39 -20.19 1.91
CA ILE A 225 -26.24 -19.49 0.61
C ILE A 225 -24.76 -19.44 0.17
N ALA A 226 -24.51 -19.63 -1.12
CA ALA A 226 -23.44 -19.02 -1.92
C ALA A 226 -24.04 -18.62 -3.29
N ILE A 227 -23.44 -17.71 -4.07
CA ILE A 227 -23.83 -17.42 -5.48
C ILE A 227 -22.77 -16.56 -6.21
N VAL A 228 -22.81 -16.55 -7.57
CA VAL A 228 -21.82 -15.88 -8.45
C VAL A 228 -22.42 -14.58 -9.08
N ALA A 229 -22.37 -14.16 -10.36
CA ALA A 229 -21.92 -14.69 -11.65
C ALA A 229 -21.67 -13.55 -12.69
N ILE A 230 -20.93 -13.84 -13.77
CA ILE A 230 -21.08 -13.22 -15.12
C ILE A 230 -21.29 -14.38 -16.13
N VAL A 231 -21.87 -14.09 -17.30
CA VAL A 231 -22.63 -15.06 -18.12
C VAL A 231 -21.96 -15.36 -19.47
N GLY A 232 -22.00 -16.63 -19.92
CA GLY A 232 -21.50 -17.05 -21.24
C GLY A 232 -22.06 -18.39 -21.76
N MET A 233 -23.34 -18.42 -22.15
CA MET A 233 -24.06 -19.53 -22.83
C MET A 233 -24.29 -20.86 -22.04
N GLY A 234 -25.57 -21.31 -22.00
CA GLY A 234 -25.93 -22.72 -21.77
C GLY A 234 -26.74 -23.06 -20.50
N LEU A 235 -28.05 -23.23 -20.67
CA LEU A 235 -28.95 -24.06 -19.83
C LEU A 235 -28.93 -23.92 -18.28
N ILE A 236 -29.76 -23.01 -17.73
CA ILE A 236 -30.27 -23.10 -16.35
C ILE A 236 -31.80 -22.89 -16.35
N HIS A 237 -32.53 -23.56 -15.45
CA HIS A 237 -34.01 -23.60 -15.45
C HIS A 237 -34.67 -22.33 -14.88
N LYS A 238 -35.88 -22.02 -15.40
CA LYS A 238 -36.69 -20.83 -15.03
C LYS A 238 -37.06 -20.70 -13.54
N ASN A 239 -36.93 -21.76 -12.74
CA ASN A 239 -37.40 -21.75 -11.35
C ASN A 239 -36.40 -21.09 -10.39
N ASP A 240 -35.10 -21.14 -10.71
CA ASP A 240 -34.05 -20.58 -9.84
C ASP A 240 -33.88 -19.07 -10.01
N GLN A 241 -34.21 -18.54 -11.20
CA GLN A 241 -34.16 -17.11 -11.52
C GLN A 241 -34.94 -16.24 -10.49
N LYS A 242 -36.05 -16.75 -9.93
CA LYS A 242 -36.81 -16.07 -8.86
C LYS A 242 -36.10 -16.06 -7.50
N LYS A 243 -35.36 -17.12 -7.16
CA LYS A 243 -34.57 -17.19 -5.92
C LYS A 243 -33.37 -16.24 -5.97
N TYR A 244 -32.70 -16.18 -7.13
CA TYR A 244 -31.55 -15.30 -7.35
C TYR A 244 -31.94 -13.82 -7.22
N VAL A 245 -33.06 -13.39 -7.81
CA VAL A 245 -33.55 -12.01 -7.69
C VAL A 245 -33.99 -11.67 -6.26
N ALA A 246 -34.59 -12.61 -5.51
CA ALA A 246 -34.88 -12.38 -4.09
C ALA A 246 -33.59 -12.21 -3.26
N LEU A 247 -32.56 -13.01 -3.56
CA LEU A 247 -31.28 -12.98 -2.87
C LEU A 247 -30.45 -11.72 -3.17
N GLU A 248 -30.45 -11.26 -4.42
CA GLU A 248 -29.79 -10.02 -4.84
C GLU A 248 -30.33 -8.81 -4.06
N ASN A 249 -31.64 -8.77 -3.81
CA ASN A 249 -32.28 -7.72 -3.00
C ASN A 249 -31.95 -7.82 -1.50
N GLN A 250 -31.64 -9.01 -0.98
CA GLN A 250 -31.36 -9.22 0.45
C GLN A 250 -29.89 -8.92 0.84
N HIS A 251 -28.93 -9.19 -0.05
CA HIS A 251 -27.49 -8.99 0.21
C HIS A 251 -26.83 -7.89 -0.65
N GLN A 252 -27.67 -7.05 -1.27
CA GLN A 252 -27.28 -6.06 -2.28
C GLN A 252 -26.09 -5.18 -1.85
N GLU A 253 -26.11 -4.64 -0.62
CA GLU A 253 -25.02 -3.80 -0.12
C GLU A 253 -23.66 -4.51 -0.11
N GLN A 254 -23.59 -5.75 0.38
CA GLN A 254 -22.31 -6.43 0.62
C GLN A 254 -21.70 -6.93 -0.70
N ILE A 255 -22.53 -7.44 -1.60
CA ILE A 255 -22.13 -7.82 -2.96
C ILE A 255 -21.63 -6.58 -3.73
N THR A 256 -22.34 -5.45 -3.60
CA THR A 256 -21.93 -4.17 -4.23
C THR A 256 -20.62 -3.66 -3.61
N LYS A 257 -20.49 -3.66 -2.28
CA LYS A 257 -19.25 -3.28 -1.56
C LYS A 257 -18.04 -4.10 -2.02
N LEU A 258 -18.18 -5.42 -2.21
CA LEU A 258 -17.07 -6.26 -2.68
C LEU A 258 -16.78 -6.08 -4.18
N LYS A 259 -17.80 -6.21 -5.05
CA LYS A 259 -17.65 -6.10 -6.51
C LYS A 259 -16.96 -4.80 -6.92
N TYR A 260 -17.40 -3.69 -6.33
CA TYR A 260 -16.84 -2.39 -6.66
C TYR A 260 -15.55 -2.07 -5.90
N SER A 261 -15.17 -2.80 -4.84
CA SER A 261 -13.81 -2.67 -4.25
C SER A 261 -12.72 -3.10 -5.24
N THR A 262 -12.96 -4.11 -6.08
CA THR A 262 -12.03 -4.49 -7.15
C THR A 262 -12.05 -3.46 -8.28
N ALA A 263 -13.24 -3.02 -8.72
CA ALA A 263 -13.37 -2.00 -9.76
C ALA A 263 -12.76 -0.64 -9.36
N VAL A 264 -12.80 -0.28 -8.07
CA VAL A 264 -12.07 0.89 -7.53
C VAL A 264 -10.58 0.73 -7.72
N LYS A 265 -10.00 -0.46 -7.48
CA LYS A 265 -8.57 -0.66 -7.69
C LYS A 265 -8.22 -0.50 -9.18
N THR A 266 -8.88 -1.26 -10.06
CA THR A 266 -8.66 -1.21 -11.50
C THR A 266 -8.74 0.21 -12.05
N ALA A 267 -9.84 0.93 -11.79
CA ALA A 267 -10.02 2.29 -12.30
C ALA A 267 -9.09 3.35 -11.65
N LEU A 268 -8.43 3.05 -10.53
CA LEU A 268 -7.36 3.90 -9.98
C LEU A 268 -6.01 3.58 -10.63
N ASP A 269 -5.69 2.30 -10.82
CA ASP A 269 -4.47 1.83 -11.50
C ASP A 269 -4.45 2.32 -12.97
N ASP A 270 -5.60 2.21 -13.66
CA ASP A 270 -5.83 2.66 -15.05
C ASP A 270 -6.06 4.19 -15.17
N LYS A 271 -6.08 4.91 -14.04
CA LYS A 271 -6.24 6.39 -13.95
C LYS A 271 -7.60 6.93 -14.44
N GLU A 272 -8.62 6.09 -14.52
CA GLU A 272 -10.00 6.45 -14.87
C GLU A 272 -10.75 7.13 -13.70
N TRP A 273 -10.31 8.31 -13.28
CA TRP A 273 -10.78 8.94 -12.02
C TRP A 273 -12.30 9.06 -11.87
N LYS A 274 -13.03 9.23 -12.97
CA LYS A 274 -14.50 9.33 -13.02
C LYS A 274 -15.18 7.98 -12.77
N GLU A 275 -14.63 6.89 -13.33
CA GLU A 275 -15.15 5.53 -13.12
C GLU A 275 -14.71 4.98 -11.76
N ALA A 276 -13.48 5.30 -11.31
CA ALA A 276 -13.04 5.08 -9.93
C ALA A 276 -14.00 5.77 -8.94
N GLY A 277 -14.44 7.00 -9.23
CA GLY A 277 -15.39 7.74 -8.40
C GLY A 277 -16.73 7.03 -8.26
N LYS A 278 -17.33 6.63 -9.40
CA LYS A 278 -18.57 5.83 -9.44
C LYS A 278 -18.41 4.48 -8.75
N ALA A 279 -17.27 3.82 -8.91
CA ALA A 279 -16.96 2.56 -8.26
C ALA A 279 -16.88 2.76 -6.74
N MET A 280 -16.25 3.83 -6.25
CA MET A 280 -16.18 4.10 -4.80
C MET A 280 -17.55 4.37 -4.17
N ASP A 281 -18.46 5.08 -4.86
CA ASP A 281 -19.82 5.31 -4.35
C ASP A 281 -20.56 4.00 -4.15
N LYS A 282 -20.52 3.13 -5.17
CA LYS A 282 -21.10 1.78 -5.11
C LYS A 282 -20.39 0.89 -4.10
N ALA A 283 -19.08 1.03 -3.95
CA ALA A 283 -18.29 0.37 -2.91
C ALA A 283 -18.60 0.89 -1.48
N GLY A 284 -19.55 1.82 -1.31
CA GLY A 284 -19.96 2.34 -0.01
C GLY A 284 -18.90 3.19 0.68
N TYR A 285 -17.98 3.82 -0.07
CA TYR A 285 -16.99 4.71 0.50
C TYR A 285 -17.67 6.02 0.94
N SER A 286 -17.41 6.46 2.18
CA SER A 286 -17.84 7.79 2.62
C SER A 286 -17.16 8.88 1.78
N LYS A 287 -17.84 10.04 1.65
CA LYS A 287 -17.33 11.24 0.97
C LYS A 287 -15.87 11.57 1.35
N ASN A 288 -15.59 11.53 2.65
CA ASN A 288 -14.25 11.74 3.20
C ASN A 288 -13.25 10.64 2.77
N LYS A 289 -13.62 9.35 2.82
CA LYS A 289 -12.76 8.25 2.37
C LYS A 289 -12.44 8.35 0.88
N LYS A 290 -13.42 8.73 0.05
CA LYS A 290 -13.20 9.00 -1.38
C LYS A 290 -12.19 10.13 -1.59
N ALA A 291 -12.43 11.30 -0.99
CA ALA A 291 -11.56 12.46 -1.14
C ALA A 291 -10.14 12.19 -0.62
N MET A 292 -9.99 11.46 0.49
CA MET A 292 -8.68 11.02 1.00
C MET A 292 -7.98 10.02 0.07
N THR A 293 -8.73 9.19 -0.67
CA THR A 293 -8.13 8.24 -1.64
C THR A 293 -7.51 8.99 -2.81
N TYR A 294 -8.24 9.95 -3.40
CA TYR A 294 -7.67 10.83 -4.43
C TYR A 294 -6.51 11.69 -3.91
N LEU A 295 -6.66 12.28 -2.72
CA LEU A 295 -5.62 13.11 -2.10
C LEU A 295 -4.33 12.31 -1.84
N ASN A 296 -4.43 11.03 -1.46
CA ASN A 296 -3.26 10.17 -1.28
C ASN A 296 -2.50 9.96 -2.61
N LEU A 297 -3.20 9.91 -3.74
CA LEU A 297 -2.66 9.80 -5.10
C LEU A 297 -2.30 11.15 -5.76
N ASN A 298 -2.21 12.23 -4.98
CA ASN A 298 -2.00 13.62 -5.44
C ASN A 298 -3.04 14.11 -6.47
N LYS A 299 -4.26 13.55 -6.44
CA LYS A 299 -5.38 13.96 -7.31
C LYS A 299 -6.23 15.00 -6.60
N TYR A 300 -5.69 16.22 -6.58
CA TYR A 300 -6.17 17.33 -5.77
C TYR A 300 -7.53 17.87 -6.23
N GLN A 301 -7.76 18.04 -7.53
CA GLN A 301 -9.04 18.50 -8.05
C GLN A 301 -10.13 17.44 -7.83
N GLU A 302 -9.81 16.16 -7.99
CA GLU A 302 -10.71 15.04 -7.72
C GLU A 302 -11.06 14.96 -6.22
N ALA A 303 -10.07 15.16 -5.34
CA ALA A 303 -10.29 15.26 -3.90
C ALA A 303 -11.19 16.46 -3.53
N LEU A 304 -10.96 17.62 -4.15
CA LEU A 304 -11.73 18.86 -3.92
C LEU A 304 -13.16 18.74 -4.44
N ASN A 305 -13.35 18.22 -5.65
CA ASN A 305 -14.66 17.89 -6.24
C ASN A 305 -15.44 16.92 -5.35
N THR A 306 -14.74 15.96 -4.74
CA THR A 306 -15.35 14.93 -3.89
C THR A 306 -15.72 15.47 -2.50
N ASP A 307 -14.82 16.21 -1.83
CA ASP A 307 -15.12 16.83 -0.53
C ASP A 307 -14.52 18.24 -0.40
N PRO A 308 -15.27 19.29 -0.78
CA PRO A 308 -14.78 20.67 -0.73
C PRO A 308 -14.42 21.16 0.68
N SER A 309 -14.94 20.50 1.72
CA SER A 309 -14.61 20.81 3.12
C SER A 309 -13.14 20.54 3.46
N LEU A 310 -12.45 19.71 2.67
CA LEU A 310 -11.05 19.35 2.87
C LEU A 310 -10.05 20.31 2.21
N LEU A 311 -10.49 21.37 1.54
CA LEU A 311 -9.64 22.31 0.77
C LEU A 311 -8.30 22.61 1.46
N LEU A 312 -8.30 23.10 2.70
CA LEU A 312 -7.07 23.47 3.42
C LEU A 312 -6.12 22.29 3.65
N LYS A 313 -6.63 21.05 3.75
CA LYS A 313 -5.84 19.82 3.85
C LYS A 313 -5.28 19.40 2.49
N ILE A 314 -6.03 19.62 1.41
CA ILE A 314 -5.61 19.38 0.02
C ILE A 314 -4.48 20.36 -0.33
N VAL A 315 -4.69 21.65 -0.08
CA VAL A 315 -3.69 22.73 -0.21
C VAL A 315 -2.44 22.42 0.60
N LYS A 316 -2.55 22.09 1.90
CA LYS A 316 -1.37 21.78 2.72
C LYS A 316 -0.57 20.57 2.20
N LYS A 317 -1.19 19.60 1.53
CA LYS A 317 -0.45 18.52 0.87
C LYS A 317 0.25 19.00 -0.39
N ALA A 318 -0.41 19.77 -1.25
CA ALA A 318 0.22 20.33 -2.46
C ALA A 318 1.45 21.18 -2.13
N TYR A 319 1.36 22.08 -1.14
CA TYR A 319 2.52 22.85 -0.64
C TYR A 319 3.65 21.97 -0.09
N LYS A 320 3.35 20.83 0.53
CA LYS A 320 4.38 19.91 1.05
C LYS A 320 5.08 19.09 -0.05
N ASN A 321 4.38 18.87 -1.17
CA ASN A 321 4.87 18.11 -2.31
C ASN A 321 5.56 18.97 -3.38
N ASP A 322 5.58 20.30 -3.20
CA ASP A 322 5.95 21.31 -4.21
C ASP A 322 5.00 21.40 -5.43
N ASP A 323 3.84 20.75 -5.36
CA ASP A 323 2.72 20.81 -6.33
C ASP A 323 1.95 22.16 -6.22
N THR A 324 2.63 23.26 -5.88
CA THR A 324 1.99 24.55 -5.53
C THR A 324 1.30 25.23 -6.71
N LYS A 325 1.88 25.12 -7.91
CA LYS A 325 1.38 25.78 -9.13
C LYS A 325 0.03 25.21 -9.59
N ASP A 326 -0.20 23.91 -9.39
CA ASP A 326 -1.46 23.23 -9.71
C ASP A 326 -2.67 23.93 -9.07
N ILE A 327 -2.50 24.51 -7.87
CA ILE A 327 -3.56 25.22 -7.14
C ILE A 327 -4.17 26.35 -7.99
N LEU A 328 -3.38 26.98 -8.88
CA LEU A 328 -3.85 28.01 -9.81
C LEU A 328 -4.86 27.47 -10.83
N GLU A 329 -4.78 26.21 -11.21
CA GLU A 329 -5.72 25.56 -12.14
C GLU A 329 -6.99 25.06 -11.44
N TRP A 330 -6.94 24.83 -10.11
CA TRP A 330 -8.05 24.22 -9.38
C TRP A 330 -9.35 25.03 -9.47
N GLN A 331 -10.47 24.35 -9.64
CA GLN A 331 -11.79 24.95 -9.78
C GLN A 331 -12.63 24.68 -8.53
N THR A 332 -13.35 25.69 -8.02
CA THR A 332 -14.35 25.50 -6.97
C THR A 332 -15.51 24.67 -7.55
N PRO A 333 -15.80 23.46 -7.05
CA PRO A 333 -16.96 22.70 -7.49
C PRO A 333 -18.26 23.36 -7.01
N SER A 334 -19.34 23.20 -7.76
CA SER A 334 -20.67 23.78 -7.44
C SER A 334 -21.30 23.27 -6.13
N SER A 335 -20.73 22.21 -5.54
CA SER A 335 -21.10 21.65 -4.22
C SER A 335 -20.35 22.30 -3.04
N ALA A 336 -19.47 23.27 -3.29
CA ALA A 336 -18.70 23.97 -2.26
C ALA A 336 -19.50 25.10 -1.59
N SER A 337 -19.09 25.47 -0.38
CA SER A 337 -19.61 26.69 0.27
C SER A 337 -18.96 27.95 -0.32
N SER A 338 -19.59 29.13 -0.14
CA SER A 338 -18.95 30.43 -0.45
C SER A 338 -17.59 30.54 0.22
N LYS A 339 -17.52 30.29 1.54
CA LYS A 339 -16.26 30.27 2.31
C LYS A 339 -15.19 29.35 1.71
N THR A 340 -15.57 28.20 1.15
CA THR A 340 -14.63 27.31 0.44
C THR A 340 -14.12 27.95 -0.86
N SER A 341 -15.02 28.58 -1.63
CA SER A 341 -14.66 29.30 -2.86
C SER A 341 -13.72 30.47 -2.57
N ASP A 342 -14.04 31.27 -1.55
CA ASP A 342 -13.29 32.46 -1.17
C ASP A 342 -11.93 32.10 -0.55
N GLN A 343 -11.84 30.99 0.20
CA GLN A 343 -10.56 30.42 0.60
C GLN A 343 -9.72 30.00 -0.61
N LEU A 344 -10.29 29.32 -1.62
CA LEU A 344 -9.51 28.93 -2.80
C LEU A 344 -9.02 30.16 -3.59
N LYS A 345 -9.83 31.22 -3.70
CA LYS A 345 -9.37 32.52 -4.26
C LYS A 345 -8.18 33.06 -3.46
N LEU A 346 -8.24 33.05 -2.13
CA LEU A 346 -7.16 33.53 -1.27
C LEU A 346 -5.88 32.69 -1.45
N GLU A 347 -5.97 31.36 -1.56
CA GLU A 347 -4.78 30.53 -1.85
C GLU A 347 -4.16 30.84 -3.22
N LYS A 348 -4.98 31.14 -4.25
CA LYS A 348 -4.46 31.61 -5.55
C LYS A 348 -3.85 33.01 -5.47
N ALA A 349 -4.44 33.92 -4.68
CA ALA A 349 -3.91 35.25 -4.43
C ALA A 349 -2.55 35.22 -3.71
N ILE A 350 -2.36 34.29 -2.77
CA ILE A 350 -1.06 34.02 -2.14
C ILE A 350 -0.01 33.62 -3.18
N ILE A 351 -0.34 32.72 -4.11
CA ILE A 351 0.61 32.18 -5.10
C ILE A 351 0.95 33.21 -6.19
N ASN A 352 -0.04 33.98 -6.64
CA ASN A 352 0.13 35.02 -7.66
C ASN A 352 0.60 36.38 -7.10
N TYR A 353 0.71 36.50 -5.77
CA TYR A 353 0.94 37.76 -5.05
C TYR A 353 -0.03 38.90 -5.44
N ASP A 354 -1.33 38.59 -5.39
CA ASP A 354 -2.41 39.58 -5.53
C ASP A 354 -2.55 40.37 -4.21
N VAL A 355 -1.83 41.50 -4.14
CA VAL A 355 -1.75 42.38 -2.96
C VAL A 355 -3.11 42.90 -2.52
N ASP A 356 -4.00 43.25 -3.46
CA ASP A 356 -5.32 43.79 -3.15
C ASP A 356 -6.20 42.74 -2.44
N THR A 357 -6.21 41.50 -2.94
CA THR A 357 -6.89 40.39 -2.26
C THR A 357 -6.20 40.02 -0.95
N LEU A 358 -4.87 39.98 -0.89
CA LEU A 358 -4.11 39.59 0.30
C LEU A 358 -4.31 40.57 1.45
N THR A 359 -4.11 41.87 1.24
CA THR A 359 -4.28 42.91 2.26
C THR A 359 -5.75 43.01 2.71
N GLY A 360 -6.70 42.93 1.76
CA GLY A 360 -8.13 42.92 2.03
C GLY A 360 -8.59 41.75 2.91
N GLN A 361 -7.99 40.56 2.78
CA GLN A 361 -8.30 39.40 3.61
C GLN A 361 -7.46 39.31 4.91
N LEU A 362 -6.27 39.94 4.96
CA LEU A 362 -5.32 39.82 6.07
C LEU A 362 -5.93 40.19 7.42
N SER A 363 -6.80 41.20 7.46
CA SER A 363 -7.50 41.61 8.68
C SER A 363 -8.46 40.54 9.21
N PHE A 364 -9.07 39.73 8.34
CA PHE A 364 -10.15 38.79 8.70
C PHE A 364 -9.69 37.35 8.87
N GLU A 365 -8.58 36.92 8.25
CA GLU A 365 -8.10 35.54 8.36
C GLU A 365 -7.66 35.19 9.81
N GLN A 366 -8.00 33.97 10.24
CA GLN A 366 -7.76 33.41 11.57
C GLN A 366 -7.03 32.05 11.50
N ASN A 367 -6.87 31.47 10.31
CA ASN A 367 -6.18 30.20 10.12
C ASN A 367 -4.65 30.39 10.13
N GLY A 368 -3.97 29.78 11.11
CA GLY A 368 -2.52 29.87 11.25
C GLY A 368 -1.69 29.13 10.20
N ASP A 369 -2.26 28.28 9.33
CA ASP A 369 -1.57 27.80 8.13
C ASP A 369 -1.68 28.80 6.97
N VAL A 370 -2.81 29.49 6.83
CA VAL A 370 -3.04 30.51 5.79
C VAL A 370 -2.26 31.78 6.09
N LEU A 371 -2.34 32.32 7.31
CA LEU A 371 -1.57 33.50 7.74
C LEU A 371 -0.05 33.31 7.57
N LEU A 372 0.46 32.10 7.79
CA LEU A 372 1.87 31.77 7.55
C LEU A 372 2.21 31.82 6.05
N ARG A 373 1.31 31.37 5.17
CA ARG A 373 1.51 31.48 3.71
C ARG A 373 1.40 32.91 3.20
N MET A 374 0.40 33.68 3.66
CA MET A 374 0.28 35.11 3.36
C MET A 374 1.53 35.87 3.80
N GLY A 375 1.99 35.67 5.04
CA GLY A 375 3.18 36.31 5.58
C GLY A 375 4.47 35.94 4.84
N LYS A 376 4.62 34.68 4.37
CA LYS A 376 5.70 34.29 3.45
C LYS A 376 5.59 35.08 2.14
N ALA A 377 4.43 35.09 1.48
CA ALA A 377 4.24 35.78 0.21
C ALA A 377 4.55 37.30 0.29
N PHE A 378 4.11 38.00 1.35
CA PHE A 378 4.49 39.38 1.62
C PHE A 378 6.00 39.54 1.84
N ASN A 379 6.62 38.69 2.67
CA ASN A 379 8.05 38.71 2.92
C ASN A 379 8.89 38.52 1.65
N ASP A 380 8.48 37.57 0.80
CA ASP A 380 9.22 37.15 -0.38
C ASP A 380 9.09 38.17 -1.54
N HIS A 381 8.12 39.10 -1.44
CA HIS A 381 7.93 40.28 -2.30
C HIS A 381 8.22 41.59 -1.57
N ASP A 382 9.02 41.54 -0.51
CA ASP A 382 9.56 42.70 0.21
C ASP A 382 8.57 43.60 0.97
N ASP A 383 7.30 43.22 1.07
CA ASP A 383 6.31 43.91 1.91
C ASP A 383 6.53 43.58 3.40
N THR A 384 7.49 44.29 3.99
CA THR A 384 7.80 44.19 5.42
C THR A 384 6.67 44.66 6.34
N GLN A 385 5.72 45.47 5.85
CA GLN A 385 4.63 45.99 6.66
C GLN A 385 3.58 44.90 6.88
N ASP A 386 3.03 44.34 5.82
CA ASP A 386 1.97 43.34 5.94
C ASP A 386 2.49 41.92 6.24
N ALA A 387 3.77 41.64 5.96
CA ALA A 387 4.46 40.52 6.62
C ALA A 387 4.50 40.69 8.16
N SER A 388 4.73 41.91 8.67
CA SER A 388 4.74 42.19 10.12
C SER A 388 3.33 42.12 10.74
N THR A 389 2.31 42.62 10.02
CA THR A 389 0.89 42.46 10.39
C THR A 389 0.51 40.98 10.46
N ALA A 390 0.86 40.18 9.45
CA ALA A 390 0.66 38.74 9.42
C ALA A 390 1.40 38.03 10.56
N GLN A 391 2.67 38.38 10.81
CA GLN A 391 3.49 37.83 11.90
C GLN A 391 2.87 38.11 13.27
N THR A 392 2.41 39.34 13.51
CA THR A 392 1.79 39.75 14.78
C THR A 392 0.49 38.99 15.04
N LYS A 393 -0.40 38.89 14.04
CA LYS A 393 -1.62 38.06 14.13
C LYS A 393 -1.28 36.58 14.34
N LEU A 394 -0.28 36.07 13.63
CA LEU A 394 0.12 34.67 13.68
C LEU A 394 0.69 34.28 15.06
N VAL A 395 1.46 35.14 15.74
CA VAL A 395 1.92 34.90 17.12
C VAL A 395 0.74 34.70 18.08
N ALA A 396 -0.33 35.48 17.95
CA ALA A 396 -1.51 35.38 18.81
C ALA A 396 -2.32 34.08 18.60
N ILE A 397 -2.19 33.44 17.44
CA ILE A 397 -2.90 32.20 17.07
C ILE A 397 -2.02 30.96 17.24
N ASN A 398 -0.75 31.05 16.89
CA ASN A 398 0.25 29.99 16.98
C ASN A 398 1.66 30.59 17.09
N LYS A 399 2.21 30.61 18.31
CA LYS A 399 3.50 31.23 18.60
C LYS A 399 4.65 30.68 17.77
N ASP A 400 4.83 29.35 17.67
CA ASP A 400 5.97 28.78 16.94
C ASP A 400 5.96 29.15 15.45
N LYS A 401 4.78 29.25 14.82
CA LYS A 401 4.64 29.75 13.45
C LYS A 401 4.89 31.25 13.33
N GLY A 402 4.49 32.05 14.32
CA GLY A 402 4.79 33.48 14.38
C GLY A 402 6.28 33.76 14.56
N ASP A 403 6.94 33.01 15.45
CA ASP A 403 8.40 33.07 15.65
C ASP A 403 9.15 32.60 14.38
N TYR A 404 8.63 31.60 13.66
CA TYR A 404 9.19 31.12 12.39
C TYR A 404 9.10 32.17 11.27
N LEU A 405 7.93 32.79 11.07
CA LEU A 405 7.77 33.87 10.09
C LEU A 405 8.69 35.06 10.40
N LYS A 406 8.86 35.42 11.69
CA LYS A 406 9.83 36.44 12.10
C LYS A 406 11.27 36.09 11.76
N ALA A 407 11.65 34.82 11.85
CA ALA A 407 12.97 34.36 11.44
C ALA A 407 13.18 34.46 9.91
N LEU A 408 12.16 34.15 9.11
CA LEU A 408 12.17 34.35 7.65
C LEU A 408 12.33 35.83 7.27
N MET A 409 11.59 36.74 7.93
CA MET A 409 11.74 38.19 7.74
C MET A 409 13.14 38.69 8.12
N THR A 410 13.71 38.15 9.20
CA THR A 410 15.09 38.46 9.62
C THR A 410 16.11 37.96 8.58
N LEU A 411 15.87 36.79 7.98
CA LEU A 411 16.72 36.22 6.93
C LEU A 411 16.65 37.04 5.62
N ASN A 412 15.45 37.45 5.16
CA ASN A 412 15.36 38.28 3.95
C ASN A 412 16.06 39.65 4.15
N SER A 413 15.89 40.27 5.31
CA SER A 413 16.63 41.50 5.65
C SER A 413 18.16 41.30 5.65
N ALA A 414 18.65 40.15 6.16
CA ALA A 414 20.07 39.81 6.12
C ALA A 414 20.58 39.51 4.71
N ASN A 415 19.78 38.87 3.85
CA ASN A 415 20.12 38.63 2.44
C ASN A 415 20.36 39.94 1.70
N LYS A 416 19.43 40.91 1.80
CA LYS A 416 19.61 42.25 1.20
C LYS A 416 20.83 42.98 1.73
N SER A 417 21.12 42.84 3.02
CA SER A 417 22.34 43.40 3.61
C SER A 417 23.62 42.81 2.99
N VAL A 418 23.63 41.51 2.65
CA VAL A 418 24.72 40.90 1.90
C VAL A 418 24.81 41.47 0.47
N ASP A 419 23.69 41.56 -0.24
CA ASP A 419 23.65 42.06 -1.62
C ASP A 419 24.07 43.54 -1.71
N ASP A 420 23.61 44.39 -0.80
CA ASP A 420 23.97 45.81 -0.78
C ASP A 420 25.42 46.05 -0.34
N ASN A 421 25.98 45.22 0.55
CA ASN A 421 27.40 45.29 0.86
C ASN A 421 28.28 44.68 -0.24
N GLN A 422 27.78 43.73 -1.04
CA GLN A 422 28.45 43.26 -2.25
C GLN A 422 28.49 44.37 -3.30
N LYS A 423 27.37 45.05 -3.59
CA LYS A 423 27.33 46.23 -4.49
C LYS A 423 28.33 47.31 -4.06
N LYS A 424 28.36 47.67 -2.76
CA LYS A 424 29.33 48.64 -2.21
C LYS A 424 30.78 48.21 -2.39
N LEU A 425 31.08 46.91 -2.23
CA LEU A 425 32.42 46.38 -2.49
C LEU A 425 32.78 46.47 -3.97
N ASP A 426 31.86 46.09 -4.86
CA ASP A 426 32.05 46.15 -6.30
C ASP A 426 32.26 47.60 -6.78
N ASP A 427 31.51 48.56 -6.22
CA ASP A 427 31.68 49.99 -6.49
C ASP A 427 32.98 50.56 -5.92
N ALA A 428 33.39 50.16 -4.71
CA ALA A 428 34.69 50.53 -4.15
C ALA A 428 35.87 50.00 -5.00
N ASN A 429 35.73 48.82 -5.62
CA ASN A 429 36.73 48.27 -6.53
C ASN A 429 36.83 49.04 -7.87
N LYS A 430 35.75 49.69 -8.33
CA LYS A 430 35.67 50.47 -9.60
C LYS A 430 36.32 51.85 -9.52
N ILE A 431 36.65 52.35 -8.33
CA ILE A 431 37.34 53.64 -8.12
C ILE A 431 38.70 53.63 -8.86
N ASP A 432 39.18 54.77 -9.39
CA ASP A 432 40.51 54.88 -10.01
C ASP A 432 41.61 54.48 -9.00
N ASP A 433 42.60 53.70 -9.42
CA ASP A 433 43.73 53.27 -8.58
C ASP A 433 44.61 54.43 -8.08
N LYS A 434 44.41 55.64 -8.60
CA LYS A 434 45.04 56.90 -8.14
C LYS A 434 44.28 57.59 -7.01
N ASP A 435 43.05 57.18 -6.68
CA ASP A 435 42.36 57.66 -5.47
C ASP A 435 43.04 57.07 -4.24
N SER A 436 43.75 57.92 -3.49
CA SER A 436 44.47 57.53 -2.27
C SER A 436 43.58 56.92 -1.18
N GLY A 437 42.26 57.18 -1.22
CA GLY A 437 41.27 56.57 -0.34
C GLY A 437 40.68 55.24 -0.83
N LYS A 438 41.02 54.75 -2.04
CA LYS A 438 40.48 53.49 -2.58
C LYS A 438 40.74 52.29 -1.66
N GLY A 439 41.97 52.18 -1.14
CA GLY A 439 42.39 51.06 -0.30
C GLY A 439 41.53 50.89 0.96
N ASP A 440 41.27 51.99 1.67
CA ASP A 440 40.44 51.97 2.88
C ASP A 440 38.96 51.72 2.58
N LYS A 441 38.41 52.34 1.52
CA LYS A 441 37.02 52.09 1.06
C LYS A 441 36.79 50.61 0.75
N VAL A 442 37.72 49.96 0.03
CA VAL A 442 37.65 48.52 -0.29
C VAL A 442 37.79 47.66 0.96
N LYS A 443 38.66 48.04 1.91
CA LYS A 443 38.86 47.32 3.18
C LYS A 443 37.62 47.40 4.08
N GLU A 444 37.00 48.57 4.18
CA GLU A 444 35.74 48.78 4.91
C GLU A 444 34.60 47.97 4.28
N ALA A 445 34.42 48.04 2.96
CA ALA A 445 33.38 47.29 2.27
C ALA A 445 33.53 45.76 2.43
N LYS A 446 34.77 45.22 2.43
CA LYS A 446 35.03 43.81 2.76
C LYS A 446 34.59 43.45 4.18
N SER A 447 34.98 44.26 5.17
CA SER A 447 34.59 44.07 6.58
C SER A 447 33.06 44.08 6.75
N ASN A 448 32.37 45.03 6.11
CA ASN A 448 30.92 45.14 6.16
C ASN A 448 30.22 43.94 5.51
N LEU A 449 30.75 43.43 4.39
CA LEU A 449 30.26 42.23 3.71
C LEU A 449 30.48 40.94 4.52
N GLU A 450 31.62 40.80 5.21
CA GLU A 450 31.89 39.65 6.09
C GLU A 450 30.94 39.63 7.29
N ASN A 451 30.67 40.79 7.90
CA ASN A 451 29.68 40.91 8.97
C ASN A 451 28.26 40.59 8.48
N ALA A 452 27.84 41.12 7.33
CA ALA A 452 26.52 40.79 6.74
C ALA A 452 26.35 39.28 6.48
N LYS A 453 27.38 38.60 5.97
CA LYS A 453 27.37 37.13 5.74
C LYS A 453 27.31 36.33 7.05
N LYS A 454 27.92 36.82 8.13
CA LYS A 454 27.83 36.23 9.47
C LYS A 454 26.42 36.37 10.07
N ASP A 455 25.78 37.50 9.87
CA ASP A 455 24.40 37.75 10.32
C ASP A 455 23.40 36.91 9.50
N GLN A 456 23.57 36.84 8.18
CA GLN A 456 22.83 35.93 7.30
C GLN A 456 22.93 34.47 7.76
N SER A 457 24.15 33.98 8.04
CA SER A 457 24.38 32.62 8.56
C SER A 457 23.69 32.39 9.91
N THR A 458 23.56 33.44 10.73
CA THR A 458 22.90 33.37 12.05
C THR A 458 21.38 33.36 11.90
N ALA A 459 20.82 34.15 10.97
CA ALA A 459 19.41 34.12 10.62
C ALA A 459 18.98 32.79 10.01
N GLN A 460 19.76 32.23 9.07
CA GLN A 460 19.49 30.91 8.46
C GLN A 460 19.41 29.81 9.52
N LYS A 461 20.40 29.71 10.41
CA LYS A 461 20.39 28.76 11.54
C LYS A 461 19.14 28.90 12.42
N LYS A 462 18.57 30.10 12.53
CA LYS A 462 17.34 30.35 13.29
C LYS A 462 16.09 29.88 12.54
N VAL A 463 16.05 30.04 11.22
CA VAL A 463 15.02 29.47 10.33
C VAL A 463 15.05 27.93 10.41
N ASP A 464 16.23 27.31 10.23
CA ASP A 464 16.42 25.84 10.27
C ASP A 464 15.95 25.20 11.60
N GLN A 465 16.14 25.91 12.71
CA GLN A 465 15.71 25.48 14.05
C GLN A 465 14.19 25.54 14.24
N LEU A 466 13.52 26.50 13.58
CA LEU A 466 12.08 26.75 13.76
C LEU A 466 11.23 26.01 12.72
N GLN A 467 11.72 25.81 11.50
CA GLN A 467 11.05 24.98 10.49
C GLN A 467 10.70 23.58 11.02
N LYS A 468 11.65 22.97 11.74
CA LYS A 468 11.51 21.65 12.39
C LYS A 468 10.39 21.58 13.43
N LYS A 469 9.91 22.72 13.94
CA LYS A 469 8.78 22.79 14.89
C LYS A 469 7.43 22.97 14.22
N VAL A 470 7.36 23.74 13.14
CA VAL A 470 6.08 24.10 12.50
C VAL A 470 5.50 22.98 11.63
N GLY A 471 6.34 22.03 11.20
CA GLY A 471 5.89 20.82 10.50
C GLY A 471 5.44 21.05 9.06
N ASP A 472 5.97 22.09 8.41
CA ASP A 472 5.93 22.30 6.96
C ASP A 472 6.92 21.31 6.29
#